data_AF-A0AAW0Y1D8-F1
#
_entry.id   AF-A0AAW0Y1D8-F1
#
_cell.length_a   1.000
_cell.length_b   1.000
_cell.length_c   1.000
_cell.angle_alpha   90.00
_cell.angle_beta   90.00
_cell.angle_gamma   90.00
#
_symmetry.space_group_name_H-M   'P 1'
#
loop_
_entity.id
_entity.type
_entity.pdbx_description
1 polymer ?
#
loop_
_entity_poly.entity_id
_entity_poly.type
_entity_poly.pdbx_seq_one_letter_code
_entity_poly.pdbx_strand_id
1 'polypeptide(L)'
;MSDAEDDFMCDDEEEYDLEYSEDSNSEPDVDLENQYYNSKALKEDDPRAALTSFQRVLDLEAGDKGEWGFKALKQMIKINFRLGNYEEMMTRYKHLLTYIKSAVTRNYSEKSINSILDYISTSKNMELLQDFYETTLEALKDAKNDRLWFKTNTKLGKLYFDREDYTRLSKILKQLHQSCQ
;
A
#
# COMPACT_ATOMS: atom_id res chain seq x y z
N MET A 1 24.60 -14.42 27.61
CA MET A 1 25.15 -13.41 26.70
C MET A 1 24.15 -13.28 25.56
N SER A 2 23.72 -12.05 25.29
CA SER A 2 22.58 -11.69 24.45
C SER A 2 22.93 -11.75 22.96
N ASP A 3 22.37 -12.73 22.24
CA ASP A 3 22.36 -12.80 20.77
C ASP A 3 20.96 -12.45 20.27
N ALA A 4 20.63 -11.16 20.28
CA ALA A 4 19.45 -10.63 19.63
C ALA A 4 19.74 -9.16 19.30
N GLU A 5 20.25 -8.90 18.09
CA GLU A 5 20.17 -7.64 17.33
C GLU A 5 21.13 -7.71 16.15
N ASP A 6 20.76 -8.47 15.11
CA ASP A 6 21.24 -8.23 13.75
C ASP A 6 20.21 -8.76 12.74
N ASP A 7 18.99 -8.23 12.84
CA ASP A 7 17.95 -8.39 11.80
C ASP A 7 17.94 -7.14 10.91
N PHE A 8 19.14 -6.62 10.61
CA PHE A 8 19.38 -5.52 9.67
C PHE A 8 19.31 -6.06 8.23
N MET A 9 18.20 -6.72 7.90
CA MET A 9 17.91 -7.10 6.52
C MET A 9 17.36 -5.86 5.81
N CYS A 10 18.24 -5.22 5.06
CA CYS A 10 17.99 -4.12 4.13
C CYS A 10 16.66 -4.29 3.37
N ASP A 11 15.64 -3.52 3.78
CA ASP A 11 14.39 -3.30 3.02
C ASP A 11 14.58 -2.16 1.98
N ASP A 12 15.84 -1.88 1.61
CA ASP A 12 16.27 -0.94 0.56
C ASP A 12 16.32 -1.62 -0.84
N GLU A 13 15.54 -2.70 -1.02
CA GLU A 13 15.30 -3.29 -2.34
C GLU A 13 14.11 -2.66 -3.07
N GLU A 14 13.53 -1.57 -2.54
CA GLU A 14 12.58 -0.74 -3.28
C GLU A 14 13.32 0.20 -4.24
N GLU A 15 13.69 -0.40 -5.37
CA GLU A 15 13.40 0.16 -6.70
C GLU A 15 14.03 1.53 -6.98
N TYR A 16 15.24 1.49 -7.56
CA TYR A 16 15.64 2.45 -8.59
C TYR A 16 14.69 2.30 -9.79
N ASP A 17 13.40 2.58 -9.60
CA ASP A 17 12.40 2.65 -10.66
C ASP A 17 12.57 4.01 -11.33
N LEU A 18 13.62 4.13 -12.14
CA LEU A 18 13.77 5.20 -13.11
C LEU A 18 12.74 4.98 -14.24
N GLU A 19 11.44 5.03 -13.93
CA GLU A 19 10.44 5.35 -14.93
C GLU A 19 10.63 6.85 -15.22
N TYR A 20 11.55 7.17 -16.13
CA TYR A 20 11.49 8.45 -16.83
C TYR A 20 10.14 8.47 -17.54
N SER A 21 9.17 9.17 -16.97
CA SER A 21 7.97 9.55 -17.68
C SER A 21 8.38 10.46 -18.84
N GLU A 22 8.73 9.86 -19.98
CA GLU A 22 9.19 10.56 -21.19
C GLU A 22 8.13 11.51 -21.80
N ASP A 23 6.96 11.67 -21.19
CA ASP A 23 5.82 12.41 -21.76
C ASP A 23 5.19 13.47 -20.85
N SER A 24 5.94 14.03 -19.89
CA SER A 24 5.49 15.24 -19.19
C SER A 24 6.49 16.37 -19.36
N ASN A 25 6.16 17.33 -20.23
CA ASN A 25 6.79 18.65 -20.32
C ASN A 25 6.51 19.53 -19.08
N SER A 26 6.16 18.95 -17.94
CA SER A 26 6.04 19.65 -16.67
C SER A 26 7.42 19.73 -16.03
N GLU A 27 7.82 20.92 -15.58
CA GLU A 27 9.02 21.11 -14.78
C GLU A 27 9.06 20.06 -13.64
N PRO A 28 10.22 19.45 -13.34
CA PRO A 28 10.32 18.52 -12.22
C PRO A 28 9.82 19.23 -10.97
N ASP A 29 8.88 18.62 -10.24
CA ASP A 29 8.33 19.17 -9.01
C ASP A 29 9.35 19.01 -7.88
N VAL A 30 10.44 19.79 -7.99
CA VAL A 30 11.62 19.77 -7.12
C VAL A 30 11.21 19.96 -5.65
N ASP A 31 10.14 20.70 -5.41
CA ASP A 31 9.62 20.96 -4.07
C ASP A 31 8.99 19.70 -3.44
N LEU A 32 8.21 18.93 -4.21
CA LEU A 32 7.68 17.64 -3.74
C LEU A 32 8.78 16.62 -3.47
N GLU A 33 9.76 16.53 -4.37
CA GLU A 33 10.89 15.60 -4.26
C GLU A 33 11.72 15.91 -2.99
N ASN A 34 12.11 17.18 -2.81
CA ASN A 34 12.87 17.61 -1.64
C ASN A 34 12.10 17.36 -0.34
N GLN A 35 10.81 17.65 -0.32
CA GLN A 35 9.97 17.43 0.86
C GLN A 35 9.82 15.93 1.16
N TYR A 36 9.72 15.07 0.15
CA TYR A 36 9.64 13.62 0.32
C TYR A 36 10.93 13.05 0.94
N TYR A 37 12.11 13.40 0.41
CA TYR A 37 13.37 12.89 0.95
C TYR A 37 13.67 13.40 2.35
N ASN A 38 13.31 14.65 2.66
CA ASN A 38 13.37 15.17 4.02
C ASN A 38 12.50 14.33 4.98
N SER A 39 11.25 14.04 4.56
CA SER A 39 10.32 13.20 5.32
C SER A 39 10.86 11.78 5.51
N LYS A 40 11.53 11.21 4.50
CA LYS A 40 12.14 9.87 4.56
C LYS A 40 13.30 9.83 5.56
N ALA A 41 14.14 10.86 5.60
CA ALA A 41 15.23 10.96 6.58
C ALA A 41 14.71 10.97 8.03
N LEU A 42 13.57 11.60 8.27
CA LEU A 42 12.94 11.66 9.60
C LEU A 42 12.33 10.33 10.08
N LYS A 43 12.17 9.34 9.19
CA LYS A 43 11.46 8.08 9.50
C LYS A 43 12.12 7.28 10.62
N GLU A 44 13.45 7.27 10.67
CA GLU A 44 14.22 6.50 11.65
C GLU A 44 14.34 7.25 13.00
N ASP A 45 14.43 8.59 12.96
CA ASP A 45 14.60 9.41 14.16
C ASP A 45 13.28 9.72 14.89
N ASP A 46 12.26 10.19 14.15
CA ASP A 46 10.94 10.53 14.70
C ASP A 46 9.82 10.13 13.72
N PRO A 47 9.27 8.91 13.87
CA PRO A 47 8.21 8.41 13.00
C PRO A 47 6.95 9.30 13.00
N ARG A 48 6.64 10.02 14.09
CA ARG A 48 5.45 10.90 14.16
C ARG A 48 5.70 12.22 13.43
N ALA A 49 6.90 12.79 13.57
CA ALA A 49 7.31 13.94 12.78
C ALA A 49 7.35 13.60 11.28
N ALA A 50 7.85 12.41 10.92
CA ALA A 50 7.86 11.91 9.56
C ALA A 50 6.44 11.85 8.97
N LEU A 51 5.45 11.35 9.71
CA LEU A 51 4.04 11.36 9.27
C LEU A 51 3.52 12.77 8.96
N THR A 52 3.86 13.74 9.81
CA THR A 52 3.48 15.14 9.59
C THR A 52 4.19 15.72 8.36
N SER A 53 5.45 15.34 8.15
CA SER A 53 6.24 15.78 7.00
C SER A 53 5.74 15.17 5.68
N PHE A 54 5.34 13.88 5.69
CA PHE A 54 4.70 13.22 4.55
C PHE A 54 3.31 13.80 4.27
N GLN A 55 2.57 14.22 5.30
CA GLN A 55 1.30 14.94 5.09
C GLN A 55 1.53 16.23 4.29
N ARG A 56 2.62 16.96 4.54
CA ARG A 56 2.96 18.15 3.74
C ARG A 56 3.21 17.83 2.27
N VAL A 57 3.77 16.65 1.95
CA VAL A 57 3.91 16.22 0.55
C VAL A 57 2.52 16.13 -0.11
N LEU A 58 1.54 15.57 0.59
CA LEU A 58 0.16 15.48 0.09
C LEU A 58 -0.53 16.85 0.00
N ASP A 59 -0.25 17.75 0.94
CA ASP A 59 -0.82 19.10 0.93
C ASP A 59 -0.23 19.94 -0.21
N LEU A 60 1.07 19.80 -0.49
CA LEU A 60 1.76 20.44 -1.61
C LEU A 60 1.26 19.93 -2.96
N GLU A 61 0.86 18.65 -3.02
CA GLU A 61 0.25 18.05 -4.20
C GLU A 61 -1.08 18.71 -4.59
N ALA A 62 -1.67 19.55 -3.72
CA ALA A 62 -2.85 20.40 -3.96
C ALA A 62 -4.09 19.69 -4.55
N GLY A 63 -4.14 18.35 -4.46
CA GLY A 63 -5.21 17.51 -5.01
C GLY A 63 -4.91 16.88 -6.37
N ASP A 64 -3.81 17.26 -7.02
CA ASP A 64 -3.34 16.66 -8.27
C ASP A 64 -2.57 15.38 -7.99
N LYS A 65 -3.31 14.28 -7.80
CA LYS A 65 -2.74 12.96 -7.48
C LYS A 65 -1.63 12.59 -8.46
N GLY A 66 -0.41 12.52 -7.94
CA GLY A 66 0.80 12.17 -8.65
C GLY A 66 1.59 11.08 -7.93
N GLU A 67 2.80 10.87 -8.42
CA GLU A 67 3.68 9.79 -7.96
C GLU A 67 4.23 10.05 -6.54
N TRP A 68 4.56 11.31 -6.22
CA TRP A 68 5.11 11.69 -4.93
C TRP A 68 4.09 11.52 -3.80
N GLY A 69 2.82 11.89 -4.00
CA GLY A 69 1.77 11.62 -3.03
C GLY A 69 1.53 10.13 -2.83
N PHE A 70 1.60 9.33 -3.89
CA PHE A 70 1.51 7.88 -3.80
C PHE A 70 2.65 7.26 -2.97
N LYS A 71 3.91 7.67 -3.25
CA LYS A 71 5.09 7.26 -2.48
C LYS A 71 4.98 7.68 -1.01
N ALA A 72 4.54 8.92 -0.73
CA ALA A 72 4.33 9.42 0.61
C ALA A 72 3.28 8.58 1.38
N LEU A 73 2.12 8.30 0.76
CA LEU A 73 1.08 7.46 1.37
C LEU A 73 1.58 6.06 1.71
N LYS A 74 2.37 5.43 0.83
CA LYS A 74 2.99 4.12 1.10
C LYS A 74 3.88 4.14 2.34
N GLN A 75 4.72 5.18 2.50
CA GLN A 75 5.56 5.33 3.69
C GLN A 75 4.70 5.60 4.94
N MET A 76 3.68 6.44 4.84
CA MET A 76 2.77 6.71 5.97
C MET A 76 2.06 5.43 6.46
N ILE A 77 1.66 4.54 5.55
CA ILE A 77 1.06 3.24 5.91
C ILE A 77 2.07 2.38 6.66
N LYS A 78 3.30 2.23 6.15
CA LYS A 78 4.37 1.45 6.81
C LYS A 78 4.67 2.01 8.21
N ILE A 79 4.73 3.33 8.38
CA ILE A 79 4.97 3.97 9.68
C ILE A 79 3.80 3.74 10.64
N ASN A 80 2.55 3.96 10.20
CA ASN A 80 1.38 3.74 11.06
C ASN A 80 1.26 2.28 11.50
N PHE A 81 1.62 1.33 10.64
CA PHE A 81 1.68 -0.08 11.01
C PHE A 81 2.70 -0.34 12.12
N ARG A 82 3.92 0.21 12.01
CA ARG A 82 4.97 0.10 13.04
C ARG A 82 4.55 0.73 14.37
N LEU A 83 3.80 1.83 14.32
CA LEU A 83 3.28 2.51 15.51
C LEU A 83 2.04 1.84 16.14
N GLY A 84 1.44 0.83 15.47
CA GLY A 84 0.20 0.18 15.92
C GLY A 84 -1.06 1.01 15.68
N ASN A 85 -0.98 2.10 14.91
CA ASN A 85 -2.11 2.98 14.60
C ASN A 85 -2.92 2.44 13.41
N TYR A 86 -3.63 1.33 13.63
CA TYR A 86 -4.32 0.61 12.55
C TYR A 86 -5.49 1.38 11.92
N GLU A 87 -6.21 2.20 12.69
CA GLU A 87 -7.31 3.02 12.15
C GLU A 87 -6.79 4.07 11.16
N GLU A 88 -5.75 4.80 11.55
CA GLU A 88 -5.13 5.81 10.70
C GLU A 88 -4.50 5.15 9.47
N MET A 89 -3.84 4.01 9.66
CA MET A 89 -3.29 3.20 8.57
C MET A 89 -4.34 2.86 7.52
N MET A 90 -5.53 2.42 7.95
CA MET A 90 -6.64 2.09 7.04
C MET A 90 -7.13 3.33 6.29
N THR A 91 -7.22 4.48 6.96
CA THR A 91 -7.58 5.75 6.32
C THR A 91 -6.57 6.13 5.23
N ARG A 92 -5.27 6.02 5.51
CA ARG A 92 -4.21 6.26 4.52
C ARG A 92 -4.23 5.26 3.37
N TYR A 93 -4.54 4.00 3.66
CA TYR A 93 -4.66 2.97 2.64
C TYR A 93 -5.83 3.23 1.68
N LYS A 94 -7.01 3.60 2.21
CA LYS A 94 -8.15 4.02 1.39
C LYS A 94 -7.79 5.22 0.52
N HIS A 95 -7.04 6.18 1.05
CA HIS A 95 -6.57 7.32 0.26
C HIS A 95 -5.64 6.87 -0.88
N LEU A 96 -4.68 5.98 -0.62
CA LEU A 96 -3.77 5.40 -1.61
C LEU A 96 -4.53 4.67 -2.72
N LEU A 97 -5.58 3.93 -2.40
CA LEU A 97 -6.42 3.25 -3.39
C LEU A 97 -7.12 4.22 -4.34
N THR A 98 -7.23 5.51 -4.00
CA THR A 98 -7.79 6.52 -4.93
C THR A 98 -6.79 6.97 -6.01
N TYR A 99 -5.50 6.67 -5.86
CA TYR A 99 -4.42 7.02 -6.80
C TYR A 99 -4.28 5.95 -7.90
N ILE A 100 -4.67 4.70 -7.63
CA ILE A 100 -4.46 3.55 -8.53
C ILE A 100 -5.21 3.67 -9.87
N LYS A 101 -6.21 4.55 -9.96
CA LYS A 101 -7.01 4.74 -11.18
C LYS A 101 -6.39 5.75 -12.16
N SER A 102 -5.61 6.72 -11.68
CA SER A 102 -5.23 7.89 -12.48
C SER A 102 -3.81 8.40 -12.27
N ALA A 103 -3.22 8.19 -11.10
CA ALA A 103 -1.97 8.84 -10.71
C ALA A 103 -0.72 8.01 -11.01
N VAL A 104 -0.87 6.69 -11.10
CA VAL A 104 0.23 5.74 -11.24
C VAL A 104 -0.11 4.65 -12.25
N THR A 105 0.92 4.07 -12.87
CA THR A 105 0.71 2.97 -13.81
C THR A 105 0.09 1.74 -13.11
N ARG A 106 -0.63 0.92 -13.89
CA ARG A 106 -1.26 -0.30 -13.37
C ARG A 106 -0.23 -1.27 -12.79
N ASN A 107 0.93 -1.40 -13.43
CA ASN A 107 1.99 -2.29 -12.95
C ASN A 107 2.60 -1.79 -11.63
N TYR A 108 2.85 -0.48 -11.53
CA TYR A 108 3.41 0.12 -10.32
C TYR A 108 2.45 0.03 -9.12
N SER A 109 1.16 0.33 -9.34
CA SER A 109 0.12 0.13 -8.32
C SER A 109 -0.02 -1.33 -7.92
N GLU A 110 0.05 -2.28 -8.86
CA GLU A 110 0.01 -3.71 -8.55
C GLU A 110 1.18 -4.17 -7.66
N LYS A 111 2.42 -3.78 -7.98
CA LYS A 111 3.60 -4.07 -7.16
C LYS A 111 3.43 -3.48 -5.75
N SER A 112 3.02 -2.22 -5.68
CA SER A 112 2.85 -1.51 -4.41
C SER A 112 1.76 -2.11 -3.52
N ILE A 113 0.61 -2.48 -4.09
CA ILE A 113 -0.46 -3.16 -3.33
C ILE A 113 0.02 -4.53 -2.82
N ASN A 114 0.71 -5.32 -3.66
CA ASN A 114 1.25 -6.61 -3.22
C ASN A 114 2.25 -6.44 -2.06
N SER A 115 3.19 -5.49 -2.18
CA SER A 115 4.16 -5.18 -1.13
C SER A 115 3.47 -4.79 0.19
N ILE A 116 2.45 -3.93 0.14
CA ILE A 116 1.67 -3.53 1.33
C ILE A 116 0.93 -4.74 1.93
N LEU A 117 0.26 -5.55 1.10
CA LEU A 117 -0.46 -6.73 1.56
C LEU A 117 0.48 -7.76 2.18
N ASP A 118 1.66 -7.99 1.60
CA ASP A 118 2.66 -8.91 2.13
C ASP A 118 3.21 -8.39 3.46
N TYR A 119 3.46 -7.09 3.59
CA TYR A 119 3.88 -6.47 4.85
C TYR A 119 2.81 -6.59 5.95
N ILE A 120 1.55 -6.32 5.63
CA ILE A 120 0.45 -6.41 6.60
C ILE A 120 0.12 -7.87 6.94
N SER A 121 0.36 -8.81 6.02
CA SER A 121 0.17 -10.26 6.27
C SER A 121 1.02 -10.81 7.41
N THR A 122 2.07 -10.09 7.83
CA THR A 122 2.86 -10.41 9.03
C THR A 122 2.13 -10.09 10.34
N SER A 123 1.07 -9.28 10.28
CA SER A 123 0.23 -8.94 11.44
C SER A 123 -0.55 -10.16 11.93
N LYS A 124 -0.69 -10.27 13.26
CA LYS A 124 -1.57 -11.26 13.89
C LYS A 124 -3.02 -10.79 13.98
N ASN A 125 -3.30 -9.53 13.66
CA ASN A 125 -4.64 -8.99 13.74
C ASN A 125 -5.46 -9.41 12.51
N MET A 126 -6.29 -10.43 12.71
CA MET A 126 -7.09 -11.04 11.65
C MET A 126 -8.21 -10.13 11.14
N GLU A 127 -8.81 -9.32 12.01
CA GLU A 127 -9.87 -8.37 11.61
C GLU A 127 -9.29 -7.29 10.70
N LEU A 128 -8.12 -6.76 11.06
CA LEU A 128 -7.38 -5.82 10.22
C LEU A 128 -7.05 -6.41 8.85
N LEU A 129 -6.55 -7.65 8.81
CA LEU A 129 -6.22 -8.32 7.54
C LEU A 129 -7.44 -8.44 6.64
N GLN A 130 -8.56 -8.87 7.21
CA GLN A 130 -9.81 -9.02 6.49
C GLN A 130 -10.26 -7.67 5.90
N ASP A 131 -10.28 -6.60 6.69
CA ASP A 131 -10.67 -5.28 6.23
C ASP A 131 -9.76 -4.75 5.12
N PHE A 132 -8.45 -5.03 5.22
CA PHE A 132 -7.48 -4.69 4.17
C PHE A 132 -7.80 -5.42 2.87
N TYR A 133 -7.95 -6.74 2.90
CA TYR A 133 -8.26 -7.53 1.71
C TYR A 133 -9.60 -7.12 1.09
N GLU A 134 -10.65 -6.92 1.88
CA GLU A 134 -11.96 -6.51 1.39
C GLU A 134 -11.92 -5.13 0.73
N THR A 135 -11.30 -4.15 1.39
CA THR A 135 -11.13 -2.79 0.85
C THR A 135 -10.30 -2.80 -0.44
N THR A 136 -9.24 -3.61 -0.48
CA THR A 136 -8.41 -3.78 -1.69
C THR A 136 -9.22 -4.35 -2.83
N LEU A 137 -9.99 -5.41 -2.59
CA LEU A 137 -10.79 -6.08 -3.63
C LEU A 137 -11.86 -5.17 -4.20
N GLU A 138 -12.50 -4.35 -3.37
CA GLU A 138 -13.48 -3.35 -3.83
C GLU A 138 -12.82 -2.34 -4.77
N ALA A 139 -11.68 -1.76 -4.39
CA ALA A 139 -10.95 -0.82 -5.22
C ALA A 139 -10.41 -1.44 -6.53
N LEU A 140 -9.93 -2.68 -6.49
CA LEU A 140 -9.43 -3.38 -7.66
C LEU A 140 -10.54 -3.77 -8.65
N LYS A 141 -11.74 -4.11 -8.15
CA LYS A 141 -12.91 -4.37 -8.99
C LYS A 141 -13.29 -3.11 -9.76
N ASP A 142 -13.28 -1.99 -9.06
CA ASP A 142 -13.53 -0.65 -9.60
C ASP A 142 -12.48 -0.23 -10.63
N ALA A 143 -11.21 -0.58 -10.41
CA ALA A 143 -10.11 -0.32 -11.33
C ALA A 143 -10.05 -1.31 -12.51
N LYS A 144 -11.00 -2.27 -12.61
CA LYS A 144 -11.01 -3.36 -13.61
C LYS A 144 -9.68 -4.12 -13.66
N ASN A 145 -9.11 -4.38 -12.48
CA ASN A 145 -7.86 -5.10 -12.36
C ASN A 145 -8.05 -6.59 -12.07
N ASP A 146 -8.57 -7.33 -13.06
CA ASP A 146 -8.99 -8.72 -12.87
C ASP A 146 -7.87 -9.65 -12.39
N ARG A 147 -6.63 -9.45 -12.89
CA ARG A 147 -5.47 -10.28 -12.52
C ARG A 147 -5.12 -10.14 -11.05
N LEU A 148 -4.90 -8.91 -10.58
CA LEU A 148 -4.57 -8.67 -9.19
C LEU A 148 -5.75 -8.97 -8.27
N TRP A 149 -6.97 -8.63 -8.72
CA TRP A 149 -8.20 -8.96 -8.00
C TRP A 149 -8.29 -10.47 -7.75
N PHE A 150 -8.09 -11.31 -8.78
CA PHE A 150 -8.14 -12.77 -8.64
C PHE A 150 -7.09 -13.31 -7.66
N LYS A 151 -5.84 -12.82 -7.75
CA LYS A 151 -4.75 -13.22 -6.84
C LYS A 151 -5.04 -12.82 -5.39
N THR A 152 -5.54 -11.61 -5.19
CA THR A 152 -5.89 -11.07 -3.87
C THR A 152 -7.08 -11.83 -3.27
N ASN A 153 -8.07 -12.15 -4.10
CA ASN A 153 -9.26 -12.88 -3.69
C ASN A 153 -8.92 -14.34 -3.31
N THR A 154 -7.97 -14.95 -4.01
CA THR A 154 -7.42 -16.26 -3.64
C THR A 154 -6.70 -16.22 -2.29
N LYS A 155 -5.90 -15.17 -2.00
CA LYS A 155 -5.26 -14.99 -0.69
C LYS A 155 -6.30 -14.84 0.44
N LEU A 156 -7.34 -14.02 0.21
CA LEU A 156 -8.45 -13.86 1.16
C LEU A 156 -9.22 -15.17 1.37
N GLY A 157 -9.46 -15.95 0.30
CA GLY A 157 -10.06 -17.27 0.40
C GLY A 157 -9.24 -18.22 1.26
N LYS A 158 -7.91 -18.24 1.09
CA LYS A 158 -7.01 -19.02 1.95
C LYS A 158 -7.12 -18.60 3.42
N LEU A 159 -7.17 -17.30 3.70
CA LEU A 159 -7.36 -16.77 5.06
C LEU A 159 -8.69 -17.24 5.68
N TYR A 160 -9.78 -17.23 4.92
CA TYR A 160 -11.08 -17.75 5.39
C TYR A 160 -11.06 -19.26 5.62
N PHE A 161 -10.34 -20.01 4.78
CA PHE A 161 -10.15 -21.44 4.97
C PHE A 161 -9.37 -21.74 6.26
N ASP A 162 -8.27 -21.02 6.51
CA ASP A 162 -7.46 -21.16 7.72
C ASP A 162 -8.23 -20.77 9.00
N ARG A 163 -9.29 -19.95 8.88
CA ARG A 163 -10.22 -19.56 9.96
C ARG A 163 -11.41 -20.52 10.12
N GLU A 164 -11.54 -21.53 9.27
CA GLU A 164 -12.72 -22.42 9.20
C GLU A 164 -14.04 -21.65 8.93
N ASP A 165 -13.98 -20.43 8.37
CA ASP A 165 -15.18 -19.69 7.94
C ASP A 165 -15.58 -20.11 6.52
N TYR A 166 -16.17 -21.30 6.44
CA TYR A 166 -16.63 -21.88 5.19
C TYR A 166 -17.78 -21.08 4.54
N THR A 167 -18.50 -20.28 5.32
CA THR A 167 -19.62 -19.48 4.80
C THR A 167 -19.11 -18.37 3.91
N ARG A 168 -18.10 -17.62 4.37
CA ARG A 168 -17.48 -16.56 3.57
C ARG A 168 -16.61 -17.13 2.46
N LEU A 169 -15.87 -18.22 2.73
CA LEU A 169 -15.11 -18.93 1.70
C LEU A 169 -15.98 -19.36 0.52
N SER A 170 -17.18 -19.90 0.77
CA SER A 170 -18.12 -20.29 -0.30
C SER A 170 -18.50 -19.11 -1.20
N LYS A 171 -18.66 -17.91 -0.63
CA LYS A 171 -18.93 -16.69 -1.41
C LYS A 171 -17.74 -16.31 -2.29
N ILE A 172 -16.52 -16.34 -1.72
CA ILE A 172 -15.29 -16.07 -2.48
C ILE A 172 -15.12 -17.05 -3.64
N LEU A 173 -15.30 -18.35 -3.40
CA LEU A 173 -15.18 -19.38 -4.44
C LEU A 173 -16.21 -19.20 -5.57
N LYS A 174 -17.44 -18.78 -5.25
CA LYS A 174 -18.46 -18.45 -6.27
C LYS A 174 -18.03 -17.26 -7.12
N GLN A 175 -17.49 -16.22 -6.51
CA GLN A 175 -16.98 -15.05 -7.24
C GLN A 175 -15.79 -15.41 -8.14
N LEU A 176 -14.85 -16.21 -7.63
CA LEU A 176 -13.71 -16.72 -8.40
C LEU A 176 -14.18 -17.58 -9.59
N HIS A 177 -15.14 -18.48 -9.38
CA HIS A 177 -15.68 -19.31 -10.46
C HIS A 177 -16.38 -18.47 -11.54
N GLN A 178 -17.17 -17.48 -11.14
CA GLN A 178 -17.82 -16.55 -12.07
C GLN A 178 -16.81 -15.71 -12.86
N SER A 179 -15.67 -15.36 -12.27
CA SER A 179 -14.63 -14.59 -12.98
C SER A 179 -13.89 -15.40 -14.06
N CYS A 180 -14.05 -16.73 -14.08
CA CYS A 180 -13.44 -17.63 -15.07
C CYS A 180 -14.41 -18.07 -16.19
N GLN A 181 -15.69 -17.70 -16.12
CA GLN A 181 -16.70 -17.96 -17.15
C GLN A 181 -16.82 -16.77 -18.10
#